data_AF-U2AY02-F1
#
_entry.id   AF-U2AY02-F1
#
_cell.length_a   1.000
_cell.length_b   1.000
_cell.length_c   1.000
_cell.angle_alpha   90.00
_cell.angle_beta   90.00
_cell.angle_gamma   90.00
#
_symmetry.space_group_name_H-M   'P 1'
#
loop_
_entity.id
_entity.type
_entity.pdbx_description
1 polymer ?
#
loop_
_entity_poly.entity_id
_entity_poly.type
_entity_poly.pdbx_seq_one_letter_code
_entity_poly.pdbx_strand_id
1 'polypeptide(L)'
;MMLISNPDKLSEISIFMIYIFYVMAFFAVFILRKRAKGKKRAYSVPLYPFMPILAIAGSFFVLGSTLITDTMSCGLSILIGLAGLPVYYGMKKRKAS
;
A
#
# COMPACT_ATOMS: atom_id res chain seq x y z
N MET A 1 -7.61 -28.45 -12.06
CA MET A 1 -7.97 -28.99 -10.73
C MET A 1 -7.42 -28.06 -9.65
N MET A 2 -8.17 -27.03 -9.27
CA MET A 2 -7.92 -26.19 -8.09
C MET A 2 -9.28 -25.59 -7.68
N LEU A 3 -10.10 -26.40 -7.02
CA LEU A 3 -11.47 -26.03 -6.62
C LEU A 3 -11.53 -25.26 -5.28
N ILE A 4 -10.39 -25.02 -4.61
CA ILE A 4 -10.37 -24.42 -3.26
C ILE A 4 -9.45 -23.18 -3.17
N SER A 5 -8.44 -23.03 -4.04
CA SER A 5 -7.49 -21.92 -3.94
C SER A 5 -6.76 -21.70 -5.26
N ASN A 6 -7.28 -20.81 -6.12
CA ASN A 6 -6.52 -20.34 -7.26
C ASN A 6 -5.46 -19.34 -6.73
N PRO A 7 -4.16 -19.66 -6.80
CA PRO A 7 -3.09 -18.80 -6.27
C PRO A 7 -3.06 -17.43 -6.95
N ASP A 8 -3.60 -17.33 -8.16
CA ASP A 8 -3.74 -16.09 -8.91
C ASP A 8 -4.64 -15.09 -8.17
N LYS A 9 -5.76 -15.56 -7.61
CA LYS A 9 -6.69 -14.72 -6.84
C LYS A 9 -6.09 -14.18 -5.56
N LEU A 10 -5.35 -15.02 -4.84
CA LEU A 10 -4.60 -14.61 -3.64
C LEU A 10 -3.55 -13.55 -3.98
N SER A 11 -2.87 -13.72 -5.11
CA SER A 11 -1.86 -12.78 -5.59
C SER A 11 -2.49 -11.45 -6.02
N GLU A 12 -3.60 -11.47 -6.75
CA GLU A 12 -4.36 -10.27 -7.15
C GLU A 12 -4.79 -9.43 -5.95
N ILE A 13 -5.37 -10.07 -4.92
CA ILE A 13 -5.77 -9.42 -3.66
C ILE A 13 -4.56 -8.80 -2.96
N SER A 14 -3.45 -9.54 -2.88
CA SER A 14 -2.23 -9.07 -2.20
C SER A 14 -1.56 -7.90 -2.92
N ILE A 15 -1.50 -7.96 -4.26
CA ILE A 15 -0.94 -6.90 -5.10
C ILE A 15 -1.79 -5.65 -4.97
N PHE A 16 -3.12 -5.75 -4.99
CA PHE A 16 -3.95 -4.56 -4.81
C PHE A 16 -3.66 -3.88 -3.47
N MET A 17 -3.61 -4.65 -2.38
CA MET A 17 -3.34 -4.09 -1.05
C MET A 17 -1.94 -3.46 -0.92
N ILE A 18 -0.89 -4.10 -1.47
CA ILE A 18 0.48 -3.57 -1.36
C ILE A 18 0.63 -2.25 -2.12
N TYR A 19 -0.06 -2.10 -3.25
CA TYR A 19 -0.01 -0.87 -4.04
C TYR A 19 -0.66 0.32 -3.32
N ILE A 20 -1.71 0.10 -2.51
CA ILE A 20 -2.26 1.14 -1.62
C ILE A 20 -1.18 1.64 -0.64
N PHE A 21 -0.47 0.71 0.00
CA PHE A 21 0.63 1.05 0.90
C PHE A 21 1.81 1.73 0.20
N TYR A 22 2.12 1.34 -1.03
CA TYR A 22 3.17 1.98 -1.82
C TYR A 22 2.84 3.43 -2.17
N VAL A 23 1.60 3.73 -2.57
CA VAL A 23 1.18 5.12 -2.81
C VAL A 23 1.40 5.96 -1.55
N MET A 24 0.98 5.46 -0.38
CA MET A 24 1.21 6.15 0.89
C MET A 24 2.70 6.32 1.21
N ALA A 25 3.54 5.32 0.93
CA ALA A 25 4.98 5.39 1.12
C ALA A 25 5.62 6.45 0.21
N PHE A 26 5.21 6.53 -1.06
CA PHE A 26 5.70 7.56 -1.98
C PHE A 26 5.29 8.97 -1.53
N PHE A 27 4.04 9.17 -1.08
CA PHE A 27 3.64 10.42 -0.44
C PHE A 27 4.47 10.73 0.81
N ALA A 28 4.79 9.72 1.62
CA ALA A 28 5.64 9.87 2.79
C ALA A 28 7.05 10.39 2.42
N VAL A 29 7.59 10.05 1.23
CA VAL A 29 8.87 10.62 0.76
C VAL A 29 8.78 12.14 0.60
N PHE A 30 7.69 12.68 0.05
CA PHE A 30 7.48 14.13 -0.06
C PHE A 30 7.34 14.80 1.31
N ILE A 31 6.56 14.18 2.20
CA ILE A 31 6.34 14.68 3.57
C ILE A 31 7.66 14.68 4.35
N LEU A 32 8.40 13.57 4.30
CA LEU A 32 9.68 13.42 4.99
C LEU A 32 10.72 14.39 4.45
N ARG A 33 10.70 14.68 3.15
CA ARG A 33 11.61 15.68 2.56
C ARG A 33 11.38 17.08 3.12
N LYS A 34 10.12 17.46 3.40
CA LYS A 34 9.77 18.73 4.05
C LYS A 34 10.12 18.72 5.54
N ARG A 35 9.80 17.62 6.25
CA ARG A 35 10.00 17.51 7.71
C ARG A 35 11.47 17.38 8.13
N ALA A 36 12.27 16.68 7.34
CA ALA A 36 13.70 16.45 7.59
C ALA A 36 14.58 17.42 6.79
N LYS A 37 14.15 18.68 6.64
CA LYS A 37 14.95 19.74 6.02
C LYS A 37 16.08 20.10 7.00
N GLY A 38 17.33 19.82 6.64
CA GLY A 38 18.53 20.13 7.46
C GLY A 38 19.16 18.96 8.23
N LYS A 39 18.59 17.75 8.21
CA LYS A 39 19.25 16.56 8.77
C LYS A 39 20.16 15.90 7.72
N LYS A 40 21.34 15.39 8.13
CA LYS A 40 22.20 14.56 7.25
C LYS A 40 21.41 13.35 6.77
N ARG A 41 21.30 13.18 5.46
CA ARG A 41 20.58 12.06 4.83
C ARG A 41 21.58 11.01 4.39
N ALA A 42 21.41 9.77 4.86
CA ALA A 42 22.22 8.65 4.39
C ALA A 42 21.90 8.27 2.93
N TYR A 43 20.65 8.48 2.49
CA TYR A 43 20.21 8.21 1.13
C TYR A 43 19.17 9.25 0.68
N SER A 44 19.26 9.68 -0.58
CA SER A 44 18.22 10.48 -1.25
C SER A 44 17.82 9.78 -2.54
N VAL A 45 16.52 9.76 -2.81
CA VAL A 45 15.99 9.17 -4.04
C VAL A 45 16.61 9.90 -5.24
N PRO A 46 17.29 9.18 -6.15
CA PRO A 46 17.83 9.79 -7.36
C PRO A 46 16.69 10.37 -8.20
N LEU A 47 16.94 11.48 -8.91
CA LEU A 47 15.96 12.14 -9.79
C LEU A 47 14.67 12.62 -9.08
N TYR A 48 14.74 12.93 -7.79
CA TYR A 48 13.62 13.60 -7.13
C TYR A 48 13.39 15.00 -7.72
N PRO A 49 12.13 15.42 -8.00
CA PRO A 49 10.85 14.78 -7.62
C PRO A 49 10.26 13.85 -8.69
N PHE A 50 10.87 13.72 -9.86
CA PHE A 50 10.32 12.97 -10.99
C PHE A 50 10.11 11.48 -10.68
N MET A 51 11.10 10.83 -10.06
CA MET A 51 11.00 9.41 -9.73
C MET A 51 9.80 9.08 -8.83
N PRO A 52 9.59 9.76 -7.69
CA PRO A 52 8.39 9.53 -6.88
C PRO A 52 7.07 9.88 -7.59
N ILE A 53 7.03 10.89 -8.45
CA ILE A 53 5.81 11.24 -9.22
C ILE A 53 5.47 10.10 -10.17
N LEU A 54 6.45 9.61 -10.91
CA LEU A 54 6.27 8.49 -11.84
C LEU A 54 5.82 7.22 -11.10
N ALA A 55 6.40 6.96 -9.93
CA ALA A 55 6.00 5.82 -9.10
C ALA A 55 4.55 5.94 -8.60
N ILE A 56 4.11 7.13 -8.17
CA ILE A 56 2.71 7.39 -7.80
C ILE A 56 1.78 7.16 -9.00
N ALA A 57 2.13 7.70 -10.18
CA ALA A 57 1.34 7.55 -11.39
C ALA A 57 1.21 6.07 -11.80
N GLY A 58 2.32 5.32 -11.79
CA GLY A 58 2.33 3.88 -12.06
C GLY A 58 1.48 3.09 -11.05
N SER A 59 1.57 3.43 -9.77
CA SER A 59 0.74 2.79 -8.75
C SER A 59 -0.75 3.07 -8.93
N PHE A 60 -1.13 4.31 -9.26
CA PHE A 60 -2.53 4.64 -9.57
C PHE A 60 -3.03 3.92 -10.82
N PHE A 61 -2.18 3.76 -11.83
CA PHE A 61 -2.51 2.99 -13.03
C PHE A 61 -2.82 1.53 -12.69
N VAL A 62 -1.96 0.87 -11.89
CA VAL A 62 -2.20 -0.52 -11.45
C VAL A 62 -3.49 -0.62 -10.64
N LEU A 63 -3.68 0.26 -9.64
CA LEU A 63 -4.90 0.27 -8.83
C LEU A 63 -6.17 0.47 -9.67
N GLY A 64 -6.14 1.41 -10.62
CA GLY A 64 -7.27 1.67 -11.53
C GLY A 64 -7.54 0.48 -12.46
N SER A 65 -6.49 -0.12 -13.02
CA SER A 65 -6.60 -1.30 -13.87
C SER A 65 -7.20 -2.49 -13.12
N THR A 66 -6.72 -2.77 -11.90
CA THR A 66 -7.25 -3.85 -11.07
C THR A 66 -8.68 -3.58 -10.63
N LEU A 67 -9.04 -2.32 -10.32
CA LEU A 67 -10.40 -1.97 -9.93
C LEU A 67 -11.42 -2.24 -11.02
N ILE A 68 -11.06 -2.00 -12.28
CA ILE A 68 -11.91 -2.26 -13.45
C ILE A 68 -11.94 -3.75 -13.80
N THR A 69 -10.81 -4.44 -13.69
CA THR A 69 -10.66 -5.84 -14.13
C THR A 69 -11.23 -6.81 -13.10
N ASP A 70 -11.01 -6.57 -11.81
CA ASP A 70 -11.48 -7.43 -10.72
C ASP A 70 -11.83 -6.63 -9.46
N THR A 71 -13.01 -6.02 -9.51
CA THR A 71 -13.58 -5.26 -8.39
C THR A 71 -13.84 -6.12 -7.15
N MET A 72 -14.09 -7.42 -7.32
CA MET A 72 -14.38 -8.33 -6.19
C MET A 72 -13.12 -8.57 -5.35
N SER A 73 -11.98 -8.84 -6.01
CA SER A 73 -10.69 -8.97 -5.34
C SER A 73 -10.28 -7.66 -4.65
N CYS A 74 -10.54 -6.50 -5.25
CA CYS A 74 -10.30 -5.20 -4.61
C CYS A 74 -11.10 -5.04 -3.31
N GLY A 75 -12.41 -5.37 -3.33
CA GLY A 75 -13.26 -5.30 -2.15
C GLY A 75 -12.78 -6.21 -1.02
N LEU A 76 -12.40 -7.45 -1.33
CA LEU A 76 -11.81 -8.39 -0.37
C LEU A 76 -10.49 -7.87 0.22
N SER A 77 -9.62 -7.30 -0.62
CA SER A 77 -8.35 -6.71 -0.18
C SER A 77 -8.56 -5.61 0.87
N ILE A 78 -9.51 -4.70 0.61
CA ILE A 78 -9.84 -3.61 1.52
C ILE A 78 -10.45 -4.15 2.81
N LEU A 79 -11.37 -5.11 2.72
CA LEU A 79 -11.96 -5.76 3.89
C LEU A 79 -10.90 -6.39 4.80
N ILE A 80 -9.95 -7.15 4.22
CA ILE A 80 -8.85 -7.78 4.94
C ILE A 80 -7.95 -6.71 5.57
N GLY A 81 -7.60 -5.66 4.83
CA GLY A 81 -6.82 -4.54 5.33
C GLY A 81 -7.48 -3.84 6.52
N LEU A 82 -8.78 -3.55 6.41
CA LEU A 82 -9.57 -2.92 7.47
C LEU A 82 -9.77 -3.84 8.67
N ALA A 83 -9.87 -5.16 8.47
CA ALA A 83 -9.93 -6.14 9.56
C ALA A 83 -8.65 -6.13 10.43
N GLY A 84 -7.53 -5.60 9.92
CA GLY A 84 -6.34 -5.31 10.72
C GLY A 84 -6.55 -4.24 11.80
N LEU A 85 -7.44 -3.26 11.58
CA LEU A 85 -7.75 -2.20 12.55
C LEU A 85 -8.39 -2.72 13.84
N PRO A 86 -9.50 -3.49 13.83
CA PRO A 86 -10.10 -4.01 15.06
C PRO A 86 -9.14 -4.94 15.81
N VAL A 87 -8.33 -5.72 15.09
CA VAL A 87 -7.28 -6.55 15.70
C VAL A 87 -6.24 -5.68 16.42
N TYR A 88 -5.75 -4.63 15.76
CA TYR A 88 -4.80 -3.67 16.35
C TYR A 88 -5.38 -3.01 17.61
N TYR A 89 -6.62 -2.52 17.56
CA TYR A 89 -7.26 -1.91 18.72
C TYR A 89 -7.49 -2.90 19.87
N GLY A 90 -7.87 -4.15 19.57
CA GLY A 90 -8.01 -5.22 20.56
C GLY A 90 -6.68 -5.53 21.26
N MET A 91 -5.58 -5.60 20.51
CA MET A 91 -4.24 -5.81 21.07
C MET A 91 -3.72 -4.60 21.84
N LYS A 92 -4.01 -3.38 21.37
CA LYS A 92 -3.61 -2.14 22.06
C LYS A 92 -4.29 -2.02 23.42
N LYS A 93 -5.57 -2.39 23.53
CA LYS A 93 -6.28 -2.43 24.81
C LYS A 93 -5.67 -3.45 25.79
N ARG A 94 -5.19 -4.59 25.29
CA ARG A 94 -4.50 -5.62 26.10
C ARG A 94 -3.13 -5.22 26.62
N LYS A 95 -2.40 -4.33 25.91
CA LYS A 95 -1.10 -3.82 26.36
C LYS A 95 -1.19 -2.63 27.31
N ALA A 96 -2.36 -2.01 27.43
CA ALA A 96 -2.61 -0.86 28.31
C ALA A 96 -3.27 -1.24 29.65
N SER A 97 -3.43 -2.54 29.90
CA SER A 97 -3.92 -3.12 31.16
C SER A 97 -2.88 -4.06 31.73
#